data_AF-A0A925H6P2-F1
#
_entry.id   AF-A0A925H6P2-F1
#
_cell.length_a   1.000
_cell.length_b   1.000
_cell.length_c   1.000
_cell.angle_alpha   90.00
_cell.angle_beta   90.00
_cell.angle_gamma   90.00
#
_symmetry.space_group_name_H-M   'P 1'
#
loop_
_entity.id
_entity.type
_entity.pdbx_description
1 polymer ?
#
loop_
_entity_poly.entity_id
_entity_poly.type
_entity_poly.pdbx_seq_one_letter_code
_entity_poly.pdbx_strand_id
1 'polypeptide(L)'
;MRVRNAITLALFVLLCAGNSLGRQAGGESVQRLSLPGKDWALEMSLPGFNVGEIETSPNGRARRFYADIKEQGYNFSVAISPAAQEGDSKFLRDLSVKSLGNSPFKMDDLKQSEYKQLPTIEYLIKEFRGQRVNQKHFNAYIARDGAWIDIHLSKIPFKDGDEKLFYAILDSIKFVPAGAASAEEQSAADARAKVMGLMREGSANFIGNDYRAAIGPYRQALELEKTNPRLDKNLWRVLIDNLGMAYGITGDTKTAKETFEYGLSKDPDYPMFHYLMACTYAETNDLDNAILYLKQAFARKQNIIPGERMPDPSTDDSFKRFQKDEKFRAALKEINR
;
A
#
# COMPACT_ATOMS: atom_id res chain seq x y z
N MET A 1 1.17 21.07 -45.45
CA MET A 1 1.00 19.81 -44.72
C MET A 1 0.97 20.12 -43.23
N ARG A 2 -0.20 19.98 -42.59
CA ARG A 2 -0.40 20.24 -41.15
C ARG A 2 0.00 18.99 -40.36
N VAL A 3 1.03 19.10 -39.52
CA VAL A 3 1.39 18.05 -38.57
C VAL A 3 0.45 18.18 -37.36
N ARG A 4 -0.49 17.22 -37.24
CA ARG A 4 -1.31 17.01 -36.05
C ARG A 4 -0.43 16.41 -34.95
N ASN A 5 0.05 17.23 -34.02
CA ASN A 5 0.61 16.73 -32.76
C ASN A 5 -0.54 16.45 -31.80
N ALA A 6 -0.90 15.17 -31.69
CA ALA A 6 -1.72 14.66 -30.61
C ALA A 6 -0.90 14.67 -29.31
N ILE A 7 -1.06 15.73 -28.51
CA ILE A 7 -0.67 15.69 -27.10
C ILE A 7 -1.88 15.08 -26.37
N THR A 8 -1.85 13.76 -26.21
CA THR A 8 -2.75 13.05 -25.32
C THR A 8 -2.43 13.49 -23.88
N LEU A 9 -3.11 14.52 -23.39
CA LEU A 9 -3.14 14.81 -21.97
C LEU A 9 -3.88 13.63 -21.33
N ALA A 10 -3.13 12.76 -20.66
CA ALA A 10 -3.64 11.56 -20.03
C ALA A 10 -4.52 11.93 -18.84
N LEU A 11 -5.78 12.28 -19.11
CA LEU A 11 -6.87 12.34 -18.14
C LEU A 11 -7.33 10.89 -17.90
N PHE A 12 -6.45 10.09 -17.30
CA PHE A 12 -6.80 8.75 -16.81
C PHE A 12 -7.47 8.91 -15.44
N VAL A 13 -8.76 9.23 -15.45
CA VAL A 13 -9.68 8.69 -14.44
C VAL A 13 -10.19 7.38 -15.01
N LEU A 14 -9.41 6.32 -14.83
CA LEU A 14 -9.90 4.96 -14.98
C LEU A 14 -9.37 4.15 -13.81
N LEU A 15 -10.32 3.53 -13.11
CA LEU A 15 -10.13 2.57 -12.04
C LEU A 15 -8.96 1.62 -12.30
N CYS A 16 -7.81 1.91 -11.69
CA CYS A 16 -6.89 0.85 -11.31
C CYS A 16 -7.28 0.43 -9.91
N ALA A 17 -8.03 -0.67 -9.81
CA ALA A 17 -7.94 -1.54 -8.65
C ALA A 17 -6.52 -2.12 -8.61
N GLY A 18 -5.54 -1.28 -8.27
CA GLY A 18 -4.24 -1.71 -7.82
C GLY A 18 -4.41 -2.12 -6.38
N ASN A 19 -4.17 -3.39 -6.08
CA ASN A 19 -4.06 -3.88 -4.71
C ASN A 19 -2.85 -3.24 -4.02
N SER A 20 -2.92 -1.97 -3.62
CA SER A 20 -2.12 -1.44 -2.52
C SER A 20 -2.77 -1.91 -1.22
N LEU A 21 -2.35 -3.08 -0.74
CA LEU A 21 -2.72 -3.56 0.59
C LEU A 21 -2.05 -2.66 1.62
N GLY A 22 -2.87 -2.18 2.56
CA GLY A 22 -2.59 -1.04 3.44
C GLY A 22 -1.32 -1.16 4.25
N ARG A 23 -0.63 -0.02 4.39
CA ARG A 23 0.50 0.18 5.28
C ARG A 23 0.01 1.14 6.38
N GLN A 24 -0.03 0.68 7.62
CA GLN A 24 -0.56 1.51 8.71
C GLN A 24 0.38 2.69 9.01
N ALA A 25 -0.24 3.86 9.23
CA ALA A 25 0.38 5.17 9.42
C ALA A 25 1.09 5.34 10.77
N GLY A 26 2.18 6.10 10.77
CA GLY A 26 2.92 6.44 11.99
C GLY A 26 4.16 7.31 11.73
N GLY A 27 3.99 8.43 11.03
CA GLY A 27 5.04 9.43 10.80
C GLY A 27 4.57 10.46 9.77
N GLU A 28 5.06 11.70 9.85
CA GLU A 28 4.94 12.65 8.73
C GLU A 28 5.64 12.04 7.51
N SER A 29 4.87 11.49 6.57
CA SER A 29 5.40 10.95 5.32
C SER A 29 5.71 12.10 4.38
N VAL A 30 6.90 12.68 4.56
CA VAL A 30 7.49 13.62 3.61
C VAL A 30 7.79 12.87 2.31
N GLN A 31 7.36 13.43 1.19
CA GLN A 31 7.61 12.91 -0.14
C GLN A 31 8.29 13.93 -1.03
N ARG A 32 9.23 13.44 -1.83
CA ARG A 32 10.00 14.25 -2.77
C ARG A 32 9.83 13.72 -4.19
N LEU A 33 9.65 14.63 -5.12
CA LEU A 33 9.56 14.32 -6.55
C LEU A 33 10.41 15.31 -7.35
N SER A 34 11.45 14.81 -8.00
CA SER A 34 12.30 15.58 -8.90
C SER A 34 12.01 15.25 -10.36
N LEU A 35 12.43 16.12 -11.28
CA LEU A 35 12.43 15.86 -12.71
C LEU A 35 13.88 15.69 -13.20
N PRO A 36 14.19 14.72 -14.07
CA PRO A 36 15.56 14.56 -14.59
C PRO A 36 16.09 15.84 -15.23
N GLY A 37 17.31 16.23 -14.85
CA GLY A 37 17.96 17.47 -15.31
C GLY A 37 17.53 18.74 -14.58
N LYS A 38 16.68 18.66 -13.53
CA LYS A 38 16.42 19.77 -12.61
C LYS A 38 17.29 19.66 -11.37
N ASP A 39 17.71 20.81 -10.85
CA ASP A 39 18.49 20.97 -9.64
C ASP A 39 17.61 21.08 -8.38
N TRP A 40 16.29 21.00 -8.54
CA TRP A 40 15.30 20.99 -7.46
C TRP A 40 14.37 19.77 -7.50
N ALA A 41 13.79 19.49 -6.35
CA ALA A 41 12.69 18.55 -6.14
C ALA A 41 11.53 19.25 -5.42
N LEU A 42 10.32 18.84 -5.73
CA LEU A 42 9.12 19.21 -4.99
C LEU A 42 9.04 18.33 -3.73
N GLU A 43 9.06 18.94 -2.55
CA GLU A 43 8.83 18.26 -1.27
C GLU A 43 7.43 18.60 -0.73
N MET A 44 6.73 17.63 -0.16
CA MET A 44 5.44 17.82 0.52
C MET A 44 5.25 16.80 1.64
N SER A 45 4.42 17.11 2.63
CA SER A 45 4.00 16.19 3.69
C SER A 45 2.66 15.54 3.32
N LEU A 46 2.58 14.21 3.42
CA LEU A 46 1.38 13.43 3.11
C LEU A 46 0.94 12.59 4.32
N PRO A 47 0.57 13.21 5.46
CA PRO A 47 0.31 12.49 6.70
C PRO A 47 -0.83 11.49 6.53
N GLY A 48 -0.59 10.24 6.93
CA GLY A 48 -1.57 9.17 6.89
C GLY A 48 -1.83 8.57 5.50
N PHE A 49 -1.20 9.08 4.43
CA PHE A 49 -1.32 8.51 3.10
C PHE A 49 -0.45 7.25 2.93
N ASN A 50 -1.02 6.23 2.30
CA ASN A 50 -0.29 5.16 1.65
C ASN A 50 0.29 5.69 0.35
N VAL A 51 1.61 5.91 0.28
CA VAL A 51 2.27 6.43 -0.94
C VAL A 51 2.76 5.27 -1.80
N GLY A 52 2.36 5.27 -3.07
CA GLY A 52 2.83 4.33 -4.09
C GLY A 52 4.23 4.65 -4.60
N GLU A 53 4.76 3.78 -5.46
CA GLU A 53 6.06 3.99 -6.10
C GLU A 53 6.04 5.19 -7.05
N ILE A 54 7.19 5.84 -7.21
CA ILE A 54 7.35 6.89 -8.22
C ILE A 54 7.49 6.22 -9.58
N GLU A 55 6.49 6.44 -10.43
CA GLU A 55 6.50 6.03 -11.82
C GLU A 55 7.27 7.06 -12.66
N THR A 56 8.08 6.55 -13.58
CA THR A 56 8.75 7.37 -14.60
C THR A 56 8.17 7.02 -15.96
N SER A 57 7.86 8.03 -16.78
CA SER A 57 7.35 7.81 -18.14
C SER A 57 8.34 7.01 -18.99
N PRO A 58 7.88 6.29 -20.04
CA PRO A 58 8.77 5.44 -20.86
C PRO A 58 9.96 6.18 -21.49
N ASN A 59 9.79 7.47 -21.78
CA ASN A 59 10.87 8.33 -22.31
C ASN A 59 11.79 8.91 -21.21
N GLY A 60 11.57 8.57 -19.94
CA GLY A 60 12.36 9.05 -18.81
C GLY A 60 12.07 10.49 -18.39
N ARG A 61 11.15 11.21 -19.05
CA ARG A 61 11.05 12.67 -18.94
C ARG A 61 10.01 13.18 -17.95
N ALA A 62 9.01 12.40 -17.59
CA ALA A 62 7.97 12.78 -16.63
C ALA A 62 7.94 11.77 -15.48
N ARG A 63 7.59 12.24 -14.29
CA ARG A 63 7.50 11.40 -13.08
C ARG A 63 6.20 11.69 -12.36
N ARG A 64 5.63 10.67 -11.72
CA ARG A 64 4.41 10.80 -10.92
C ARG A 64 4.37 9.77 -9.82
N PHE A 65 3.55 10.01 -8.81
CA PHE A 65 3.16 8.98 -7.86
C PHE A 65 1.69 9.16 -7.49
N TYR A 66 1.12 8.08 -6.97
CA TYR A 66 -0.23 8.05 -6.41
C TYR A 66 -0.15 7.78 -4.92
N ALA A 67 -1.12 8.28 -4.17
CA ALA A 67 -1.25 7.97 -2.76
C ALA A 67 -2.73 7.91 -2.36
N ASP A 68 -3.05 7.19 -1.29
CA ASP A 68 -4.43 7.05 -0.82
C ASP A 68 -4.56 7.00 0.71
N ILE A 69 -5.74 7.35 1.20
CA ILE A 69 -6.22 6.93 2.51
C ILE A 69 -7.52 6.15 2.24
N LYS A 70 -7.39 4.91 1.76
CA LYS A 70 -8.52 4.07 1.32
C LYS A 70 -9.70 4.05 2.28
N GLU A 71 -9.44 3.84 3.57
CA GLU A 71 -10.48 3.76 4.61
C GLU A 71 -11.26 5.07 4.76
N GLN A 72 -10.64 6.21 4.43
CA GLN A 72 -11.27 7.53 4.46
C GLN A 72 -11.72 7.97 3.06
N GLY A 73 -11.41 7.23 1.99
CA GLY A 73 -11.81 7.55 0.63
C GLY A 73 -11.05 8.72 -0.02
N TYR A 74 -9.86 9.06 0.49
CA TYR A 74 -8.96 10.03 -0.16
C TYR A 74 -8.10 9.36 -1.21
N ASN A 75 -7.96 10.00 -2.37
CA ASN A 75 -7.02 9.64 -3.42
C ASN A 75 -6.22 10.89 -3.80
N PHE A 76 -4.91 10.75 -3.95
CA PHE A 76 -3.98 11.83 -4.23
C PHE A 76 -3.04 11.43 -5.37
N SER A 77 -2.63 12.39 -6.17
CA SER A 77 -1.56 12.21 -7.15
C SER A 77 -0.80 13.49 -7.39
N VAL A 78 0.49 13.34 -7.69
CA VAL A 78 1.33 14.43 -8.18
C VAL A 78 2.04 13.96 -9.43
N ALA A 79 2.04 14.80 -10.46
CA ALA A 79 2.79 14.58 -11.68
C ALA A 79 3.69 15.78 -11.97
N ILE A 80 4.95 15.53 -12.29
CA ILE A 80 5.91 16.52 -12.80
C ILE A 80 6.35 16.12 -14.21
N SER A 81 6.36 17.09 -15.11
CA SER A 81 6.72 16.88 -16.52
C SER A 81 7.39 18.11 -17.10
N PRO A 82 8.14 17.99 -18.21
CA PRO A 82 8.62 19.15 -18.94
C PRO A 82 7.41 19.92 -19.49
N ALA A 83 7.46 21.25 -19.39
CA ALA A 83 6.42 22.10 -19.95
C ALA A 83 6.30 21.86 -21.46
N ALA A 84 5.07 21.61 -21.94
CA ALA A 84 4.84 21.38 -23.36
C ALA A 84 5.00 22.69 -24.17
N GLN A 85 4.80 23.82 -23.53
CA GLN A 85 5.00 25.17 -24.06
C GLN A 85 5.24 26.15 -22.90
N GLU A 86 5.72 27.35 -23.21
CA GLU A 86 5.88 28.40 -22.20
C GLU A 86 4.54 28.86 -21.62
N GLY A 87 4.55 29.21 -20.33
CA GLY A 87 3.39 29.70 -19.61
C GLY A 87 3.57 29.60 -18.10
N ASP A 88 2.87 30.46 -17.38
CA ASP A 88 2.86 30.46 -15.91
C ASP A 88 1.90 29.39 -15.34
N SER A 89 1.81 29.32 -14.01
CA SER A 89 0.93 28.36 -13.33
C SER A 89 -0.55 28.56 -13.69
N LYS A 90 -0.96 29.80 -13.99
CA LYS A 90 -2.35 30.13 -14.32
C LYS A 90 -2.69 29.64 -15.72
N PHE A 91 -1.76 29.82 -16.66
CA PHE A 91 -1.85 29.24 -17.99
C PHE A 91 -1.99 27.71 -17.93
N LEU A 92 -1.21 27.03 -17.09
CA LEU A 92 -1.34 25.58 -16.89
C LEU A 92 -2.73 25.20 -16.37
N ARG A 93 -3.27 25.91 -15.38
CA ARG A 93 -4.66 25.71 -14.90
C ARG A 93 -5.68 25.88 -16.03
N ASP A 94 -5.56 26.95 -16.81
CA ASP A 94 -6.51 27.28 -17.86
C ASP A 94 -6.47 26.25 -19.01
N LEU A 95 -5.31 25.65 -19.29
CA LEU A 95 -5.19 24.49 -20.18
C LEU A 95 -5.91 23.26 -19.60
N SER A 96 -5.75 23.00 -18.31
CA SER A 96 -6.42 21.88 -17.63
C SER A 96 -7.94 22.01 -17.65
N VAL A 97 -8.49 23.22 -17.47
CA VAL A 97 -9.94 23.49 -17.62
C VAL A 97 -10.43 23.11 -19.02
N LYS A 98 -9.68 23.49 -20.07
CA LYS A 98 -10.04 23.13 -21.46
C LYS A 98 -10.03 21.60 -21.65
N SER A 99 -9.07 20.91 -21.04
CA SER A 99 -8.99 19.44 -21.10
C SER A 99 -10.16 18.79 -20.36
N LEU A 100 -10.55 19.31 -19.19
CA LEU A 100 -11.70 18.83 -18.42
C LEU A 100 -13.01 18.96 -19.20
N GLY A 101 -13.15 20.00 -20.03
CA GLY A 101 -14.32 20.16 -20.92
C GLY A 101 -14.49 19.04 -21.95
N ASN A 102 -13.45 18.25 -22.23
CA ASN A 102 -13.51 17.08 -23.12
C ASN A 102 -13.73 15.77 -22.36
N SER A 103 -13.88 15.81 -21.04
CA SER A 103 -14.07 14.63 -20.21
C SER A 103 -15.44 14.00 -20.46
N PRO A 104 -15.56 12.65 -20.46
CA PRO A 104 -16.86 11.97 -20.51
C PRO A 104 -17.68 12.16 -19.22
N PHE A 105 -17.08 12.72 -18.16
CA PHE A 105 -17.73 12.98 -16.89
C PHE A 105 -18.28 14.40 -16.82
N LYS A 106 -19.47 14.52 -16.24
CA LYS A 106 -20.05 15.83 -15.91
C LYS A 106 -19.32 16.42 -14.69
N MET A 107 -18.72 17.59 -14.88
CA MET A 107 -18.04 18.34 -13.82
C MET A 107 -19.01 19.37 -13.24
N ASP A 108 -19.75 18.98 -12.21
CA ASP A 108 -20.65 19.88 -11.50
C ASP A 108 -19.84 20.88 -10.66
N ASP A 109 -20.37 22.10 -10.53
CA ASP A 109 -19.84 23.14 -9.65
C ASP A 109 -18.34 23.44 -9.88
N LEU A 110 -17.90 23.38 -11.14
CA LEU A 110 -16.52 23.69 -11.54
C LEU A 110 -16.18 25.14 -11.18
N LYS A 111 -15.17 25.32 -10.36
CA LYS A 111 -14.67 26.63 -9.93
C LYS A 111 -13.16 26.72 -10.15
N GLN A 112 -12.74 27.81 -10.75
CA GLN A 112 -11.34 28.21 -10.86
C GLN A 112 -11.05 29.20 -9.74
N SER A 113 -9.96 29.02 -9.01
CA SER A 113 -9.58 29.90 -7.92
C SER A 113 -8.06 29.99 -7.79
N GLU A 114 -7.62 30.58 -6.69
CA GLU A 114 -6.22 30.66 -6.28
C GLU A 114 -6.13 30.42 -4.77
N TYR A 115 -5.15 29.63 -4.35
CA TYR A 115 -4.81 29.40 -2.94
C TYR A 115 -3.35 29.82 -2.70
N LYS A 116 -3.12 30.90 -1.94
CA LYS A 116 -1.78 31.48 -1.73
C LYS A 116 -0.99 31.63 -3.05
N GLN A 117 -1.63 32.19 -4.08
CA GLN A 117 -1.10 32.38 -5.44
C GLN A 117 -0.94 31.10 -6.28
N LEU A 118 -1.25 29.92 -5.74
CA LEU A 118 -1.35 28.69 -6.54
C LEU A 118 -2.69 28.66 -7.26
N PRO A 119 -2.72 28.63 -8.60
CA PRO A 119 -3.96 28.47 -9.34
C PRO A 119 -4.57 27.10 -9.08
N THR A 120 -5.85 27.07 -8.75
CA THR A 120 -6.58 25.85 -8.39
C THR A 120 -7.85 25.66 -9.20
N ILE A 121 -8.29 24.40 -9.28
CA ILE A 121 -9.60 24.01 -9.78
C ILE A 121 -10.27 23.13 -8.73
N GLU A 122 -11.56 23.33 -8.51
CA GLU A 122 -12.40 22.40 -7.75
C GLU A 122 -13.66 22.07 -8.52
N TYR A 123 -14.12 20.82 -8.45
CA TYR A 123 -15.37 20.37 -9.07
C TYR A 123 -15.91 19.12 -8.39
N LEU A 124 -17.18 18.80 -8.64
CA LEU A 124 -17.83 17.59 -8.18
C LEU A 124 -18.19 16.68 -9.35
N ILE A 125 -18.05 15.38 -9.12
CA ILE A 125 -18.75 14.35 -9.88
C ILE A 125 -19.87 13.85 -8.96
N LYS A 126 -21.11 14.26 -9.24
CA LYS A 126 -22.27 13.90 -8.40
C LYS A 126 -22.69 12.45 -8.63
N GLU A 127 -22.60 11.97 -9.87
CA GLU A 127 -23.06 10.66 -10.30
C GLU A 127 -22.05 9.94 -11.20
N PHE A 128 -21.94 8.63 -11.04
CA PHE A 128 -21.13 7.76 -11.90
C PHE A 128 -21.90 6.45 -12.15
N ARG A 129 -22.13 6.11 -13.44
CA ARG A 129 -22.91 4.92 -13.85
C ARG A 129 -24.29 4.81 -13.17
N GLY A 130 -24.97 5.95 -13.01
CA GLY A 130 -26.30 6.01 -12.37
C GLY A 130 -26.30 5.90 -10.85
N GLN A 131 -25.12 5.81 -10.21
CA GLN A 131 -25.00 5.85 -8.75
C GLN A 131 -24.53 7.22 -8.29
N ARG A 132 -25.16 7.74 -7.24
CA ARG A 132 -24.72 8.98 -6.58
C ARG A 132 -23.43 8.70 -5.80
N VAL A 133 -22.34 9.36 -6.20
CA VAL A 133 -21.01 9.16 -5.62
C VAL A 133 -20.54 10.35 -4.78
N ASN A 134 -20.92 11.57 -5.16
CA ASN A 134 -20.48 12.81 -4.50
C ASN A 134 -18.95 12.88 -4.32
N GLN A 135 -18.22 12.70 -5.42
CA GLN A 135 -16.76 12.75 -5.43
C GLN A 135 -16.32 14.19 -5.70
N LYS A 136 -15.60 14.80 -4.75
CA LYS A 136 -15.02 16.13 -4.91
C LYS A 136 -13.58 16.00 -5.40
N HIS A 137 -13.19 16.85 -6.32
CA HIS A 137 -11.83 16.95 -6.87
C HIS A 137 -11.27 18.34 -6.61
N PHE A 138 -10.00 18.39 -6.24
CA PHE A 138 -9.20 19.59 -6.06
C PHE A 138 -7.90 19.43 -6.83
N ASN A 139 -7.57 20.41 -7.67
CA ASN A 139 -6.30 20.48 -8.39
C ASN A 139 -5.57 21.76 -8.05
N ALA A 140 -4.24 21.70 -7.97
CA ALA A 140 -3.35 22.85 -7.92
C ALA A 140 -2.25 22.71 -8.97
N TYR A 141 -1.85 23.84 -9.55
CA TYR A 141 -0.93 23.88 -10.68
C TYR A 141 0.30 24.73 -10.37
N ILE A 142 1.47 24.23 -10.75
CA ILE A 142 2.72 24.98 -10.65
C ILE A 142 3.47 24.87 -11.99
N ALA A 143 3.82 26.01 -12.57
CA ALA A 143 4.82 26.09 -13.62
C ALA A 143 6.11 26.65 -13.03
N ARG A 144 7.22 25.93 -13.19
CA ARG A 144 8.52 26.32 -12.65
C ARG A 144 9.65 25.82 -13.53
N ASP A 145 10.57 26.71 -13.91
CA ASP A 145 11.81 26.39 -14.62
C ASP A 145 11.59 25.47 -15.84
N GLY A 146 10.53 25.70 -16.62
CA GLY A 146 10.18 24.86 -17.78
C GLY A 146 9.64 23.47 -17.42
N ALA A 147 9.16 23.27 -16.19
CA ALA A 147 8.41 22.10 -15.75
C ALA A 147 6.98 22.48 -15.36
N TRP A 148 6.06 21.56 -15.56
CA TRP A 148 4.67 21.63 -15.14
C TRP A 148 4.40 20.57 -14.08
N ILE A 149 3.76 21.01 -12.99
CA ILE A 149 3.37 20.18 -11.85
C ILE A 149 1.84 20.25 -11.72
N ASP A 150 1.19 19.08 -11.76
CA ASP A 150 -0.22 18.89 -11.40
C ASP A 150 -0.29 18.17 -10.07
N ILE A 151 -1.05 18.74 -9.13
CA ILE A 151 -1.30 18.19 -7.81
C ILE A 151 -2.80 17.98 -7.70
N HIS A 152 -3.22 16.74 -7.48
CA HIS A 152 -4.63 16.37 -7.46
C HIS A 152 -4.98 15.64 -6.17
N LEU A 153 -6.07 16.04 -5.53
CA LEU A 153 -6.74 15.29 -4.47
C LEU A 153 -8.20 15.07 -4.86
N SER A 154 -8.70 13.86 -4.61
CA SER A 154 -10.14 13.60 -4.64
C SER A 154 -10.60 12.84 -3.40
N LYS A 155 -11.87 13.02 -3.07
CA LYS A 155 -12.50 12.43 -1.90
C LYS A 155 -13.89 11.88 -2.25
N ILE A 156 -14.16 10.65 -1.82
CA ILE A 156 -15.45 9.99 -1.99
C ILE A 156 -15.85 9.21 -0.72
N PRO A 157 -17.07 9.39 -0.19
CA PRO A 157 -17.93 10.57 -0.40
C PRO A 157 -17.27 11.81 0.25
N PHE A 158 -17.47 12.98 -0.34
CA PHE A 158 -17.00 14.25 0.21
C PHE A 158 -17.96 14.81 1.28
N LYS A 159 -17.40 15.41 2.34
CA LYS A 159 -18.10 16.16 3.39
C LYS A 159 -17.38 17.49 3.66
N ASP A 160 -18.13 18.49 4.12
CA ASP A 160 -17.56 19.78 4.50
C ASP A 160 -16.47 19.61 5.57
N GLY A 161 -15.32 20.25 5.35
CA GLY A 161 -14.13 20.13 6.18
C GLY A 161 -13.09 19.16 5.63
N ASP A 162 -13.46 18.24 4.73
CA ASP A 162 -12.51 17.31 4.09
C ASP A 162 -11.46 18.05 3.23
N GLU A 163 -11.79 19.26 2.74
CA GLU A 163 -10.90 20.12 1.95
C GLU A 163 -9.66 20.60 2.73
N LYS A 164 -9.72 20.61 4.06
CA LYS A 164 -8.60 21.05 4.91
C LYS A 164 -7.34 20.23 4.67
N LEU A 165 -7.48 18.93 4.38
CA LEU A 165 -6.34 18.06 4.08
C LEU A 165 -5.62 18.50 2.80
N PHE A 166 -6.36 18.92 1.77
CA PHE A 166 -5.77 19.43 0.53
C PHE A 166 -4.92 20.67 0.80
N TYR A 167 -5.48 21.65 1.51
CA TYR A 167 -4.76 22.88 1.82
C TYR A 167 -3.58 22.66 2.77
N ALA A 168 -3.67 21.71 3.70
CA ALA A 168 -2.53 21.31 4.54
C ALA A 168 -1.38 20.72 3.71
N ILE A 169 -1.69 19.89 2.69
CA ILE A 169 -0.68 19.39 1.75
C ILE A 169 -0.07 20.57 0.98
N LEU A 170 -0.89 21.46 0.41
CA LEU A 170 -0.38 22.63 -0.32
C LEU A 170 0.50 23.54 0.55
N ASP A 171 0.15 23.73 1.82
CA ASP A 171 0.93 24.52 2.78
C ASP A 171 2.29 23.91 3.13
N SER A 172 2.42 22.59 2.99
CA SER A 172 3.67 21.86 3.23
C SER A 172 4.64 21.91 2.04
N ILE A 173 4.18 22.35 0.87
CA ILE A 173 4.97 22.32 -0.35
C ILE A 173 6.17 23.26 -0.25
N LYS A 174 7.35 22.73 -0.57
CA LYS A 174 8.57 23.52 -0.77
C LYS A 174 9.45 22.89 -1.83
N PHE A 175 10.33 23.70 -2.40
CA PHE A 175 11.34 23.23 -3.35
C PHE A 175 12.67 23.04 -2.62
N VAL A 176 13.24 21.85 -2.73
CA VAL A 176 14.52 21.47 -2.11
C VAL A 176 15.54 21.06 -3.18
N PRO A 177 16.84 21.01 -2.89
CA PRO A 177 17.83 20.54 -3.88
C PRO A 177 17.54 19.11 -4.36
N ALA A 178 17.65 18.87 -5.67
CA ALA A 178 17.36 17.58 -6.30
C ALA A 178 18.19 16.42 -5.74
N GLY A 179 19.43 16.68 -5.31
CA GLY A 179 20.31 15.68 -4.70
C GLY A 179 19.72 15.03 -3.44
N ALA A 180 18.88 15.75 -2.69
CA ALA A 180 18.22 15.21 -1.50
C ALA A 180 17.15 14.17 -1.87
N ALA A 181 16.38 14.40 -2.94
CA ALA A 181 15.38 13.46 -3.44
C ALA A 181 16.04 12.18 -3.97
N SER A 182 17.11 12.30 -4.77
CA SER A 182 17.82 11.13 -5.29
C SER A 182 18.47 10.29 -4.20
N ALA A 183 19.02 10.91 -3.15
CA ALA A 183 19.64 10.19 -2.05
C ALA A 183 18.61 9.39 -1.22
N GLU A 184 17.43 9.95 -0.97
CA GLU A 184 16.36 9.24 -0.27
C GLU A 184 15.72 8.14 -1.10
N GLU A 185 15.50 8.38 -2.40
CA GLU A 185 15.01 7.34 -3.32
C GLU A 185 15.98 6.15 -3.35
N GLN A 186 17.29 6.41 -3.47
CA GLN A 186 18.31 5.38 -3.41
C GLN A 186 18.33 4.66 -2.06
N SER A 187 18.30 5.40 -0.95
CA SER A 187 18.26 4.82 0.40
C SER A 187 17.03 3.93 0.62
N ALA A 188 15.86 4.34 0.12
CA ALA A 188 14.64 3.55 0.18
C ALA A 188 14.75 2.27 -0.67
N ALA A 189 15.35 2.35 -1.87
CA ALA A 189 15.61 1.21 -2.73
C ALA A 189 16.59 0.22 -2.08
N ASP A 190 17.69 0.71 -1.51
CA ASP A 190 18.69 -0.09 -0.81
C ASP A 190 18.07 -0.80 0.41
N ALA A 191 17.24 -0.10 1.18
CA ALA A 191 16.52 -0.68 2.32
C ALA A 191 15.56 -1.80 1.89
N ARG A 192 14.79 -1.60 0.80
CA ARG A 192 13.92 -2.64 0.25
C ARG A 192 14.73 -3.83 -0.26
N ALA A 193 15.82 -3.59 -0.97
CA ALA A 193 16.71 -4.64 -1.47
C ALA A 193 17.28 -5.47 -0.31
N LYS A 194 17.64 -4.82 0.81
CA LYS A 194 18.10 -5.50 2.03
C LYS A 194 17.05 -6.43 2.62
N VAL A 195 15.80 -5.96 2.79
CA VAL A 195 14.71 -6.82 3.31
C VAL A 195 14.46 -8.00 2.37
N MET A 196 14.43 -7.76 1.05
CA MET A 196 14.25 -8.83 0.06
C MET A 196 15.41 -9.84 0.04
N GLY A 197 16.64 -9.38 0.30
CA GLY A 197 17.81 -10.26 0.47
C GLY A 197 17.65 -11.20 1.65
N LEU A 198 17.28 -10.67 2.82
CA LEU A 198 17.02 -11.45 4.04
C LEU A 198 15.86 -12.44 3.86
N MET A 199 14.78 -12.02 3.20
CA MET A 199 13.66 -12.90 2.84
C MET A 199 14.11 -14.07 1.96
N ARG A 200 14.93 -13.80 0.94
CA ARG A 200 15.44 -14.85 0.04
C ARG A 200 16.33 -15.85 0.79
N GLU A 201 17.23 -15.36 1.64
CA GLU A 201 18.11 -16.18 2.44
C GLU A 201 17.33 -17.06 3.44
N GLY A 202 16.41 -16.46 4.20
CA GLY A 202 15.54 -17.18 5.12
C GLY A 202 14.72 -18.27 4.40
N SER A 203 14.11 -17.93 3.27
CA SER A 203 13.32 -18.88 2.47
C SER A 203 14.15 -19.99 1.86
N ALA A 204 15.38 -19.71 1.41
CA ALA A 204 16.27 -20.75 0.91
C ALA A 204 16.60 -21.79 1.99
N ASN A 205 16.93 -21.34 3.21
CA ASN A 205 17.17 -22.23 4.34
C ASN A 205 15.92 -23.00 4.76
N PHE A 206 14.76 -22.32 4.79
CA PHE A 206 13.49 -22.94 5.16
C PHE A 206 13.09 -24.05 4.17
N ILE A 207 13.18 -23.80 2.87
CA ILE A 207 12.91 -24.80 1.82
C ILE A 207 13.92 -25.96 1.88
N GLY A 208 15.17 -25.67 2.28
CA GLY A 208 16.19 -26.67 2.57
C GLY A 208 15.97 -27.46 3.88
N ASN A 209 14.89 -27.21 4.61
CA ASN A 209 14.59 -27.74 5.95
C ASN A 209 15.63 -27.38 7.03
N ASP A 210 16.51 -26.41 6.79
CA ASP A 210 17.37 -25.82 7.83
C ASP A 210 16.63 -24.68 8.52
N TYR A 211 15.63 -25.06 9.32
CA TYR A 211 14.77 -24.12 10.04
C TYR A 211 15.57 -23.25 11.02
N ARG A 212 16.65 -23.78 11.60
CA ARG A 212 17.50 -23.02 12.53
C ARG A 212 18.25 -21.90 11.78
N ALA A 213 18.79 -22.17 10.60
CA ALA A 213 19.42 -21.15 9.78
C ALA A 213 18.42 -20.14 9.19
N ALA A 214 17.16 -20.54 8.98
CA ALA A 214 16.10 -19.65 8.48
C ALA A 214 15.70 -18.54 9.48
N ILE A 215 15.78 -18.80 10.79
CA ILE A 215 15.34 -17.87 11.84
C ILE A 215 16.09 -16.53 11.77
N GLY A 216 17.42 -16.56 11.60
CA GLY A 216 18.26 -15.36 11.63
C GLY A 216 17.84 -14.31 10.59
N PRO A 217 17.83 -14.66 9.29
CA PRO A 217 17.42 -13.75 8.22
C PRO A 217 15.98 -13.26 8.37
N TYR A 218 15.03 -14.15 8.68
CA TYR A 218 13.64 -13.75 8.87
C TYR A 218 13.44 -12.81 10.05
N ARG A 219 14.07 -13.08 11.20
CA ARG A 219 14.00 -12.18 12.35
C ARG A 219 14.55 -10.79 12.00
N GLN A 220 15.67 -10.71 11.29
CA GLN A 220 16.21 -9.42 10.85
C GLN A 220 15.27 -8.71 9.87
N ALA A 221 14.65 -9.44 8.94
CA ALA A 221 13.66 -8.87 8.04
C ALA A 221 12.46 -8.30 8.82
N LEU A 222 11.96 -9.03 9.82
CA LEU A 222 10.86 -8.58 10.66
C LEU A 222 11.18 -7.32 11.46
N GLU A 223 12.38 -7.21 12.03
CA GLU A 223 12.79 -5.99 12.75
C GLU A 223 12.89 -4.77 11.82
N LEU A 224 13.37 -4.95 10.60
CA LEU A 224 13.34 -3.88 9.59
C LEU A 224 11.90 -3.51 9.20
N GLU A 225 11.02 -4.50 9.05
CA GLU A 225 9.62 -4.27 8.73
C GLU A 225 8.83 -3.59 9.87
N LYS A 226 9.18 -3.86 11.14
CA LYS A 226 8.58 -3.18 12.29
C LYS A 226 8.92 -1.68 12.32
N THR A 227 10.13 -1.33 11.88
CA THR A 227 10.60 0.07 11.88
C THR A 227 10.16 0.82 10.62
N ASN A 228 10.16 0.16 9.47
CA ASN A 228 9.83 0.77 8.18
C ASN A 228 9.21 -0.28 7.23
N PRO A 229 7.89 -0.52 7.27
CA PRO A 229 7.26 -1.67 6.61
C PRO A 229 7.33 -1.69 5.06
N ARG A 230 8.32 -2.29 4.41
CA ARG A 230 8.48 -2.24 2.94
C ARG A 230 7.78 -3.38 2.19
N LEU A 231 7.47 -4.50 2.84
CA LEU A 231 6.88 -5.66 2.19
C LEU A 231 5.42 -5.42 1.82
N ASP A 232 4.98 -6.02 0.71
CA ASP A 232 3.55 -6.16 0.47
C ASP A 232 2.94 -7.12 1.51
N LYS A 233 1.63 -7.03 1.69
CA LYS A 233 0.92 -7.77 2.74
C LYS A 233 1.10 -9.29 2.63
N ASN A 234 1.14 -9.86 1.43
CA ASN A 234 1.28 -11.31 1.27
C ASN A 234 2.70 -11.75 1.60
N LEU A 235 3.71 -11.01 1.15
CA LEU A 235 5.10 -11.31 1.49
C LEU A 235 5.39 -11.11 2.98
N TRP A 236 4.74 -10.14 3.62
CA TRP A 236 4.78 -9.97 5.06
C TRP A 236 4.10 -11.12 5.80
N ARG A 237 2.94 -11.63 5.33
CA ARG A 237 2.30 -12.83 5.89
C ARG A 237 3.24 -14.04 5.83
N VAL A 238 3.86 -14.28 4.67
CA VAL A 238 4.84 -15.36 4.47
C VAL A 238 6.03 -15.23 5.42
N LEU A 239 6.52 -14.01 5.66
CA LEU A 239 7.59 -13.76 6.63
C LEU A 239 7.18 -14.22 8.04
N ILE A 240 5.99 -13.84 8.50
CA ILE A 240 5.49 -14.21 9.85
C ILE A 240 5.23 -15.72 9.93
N ASP A 241 4.57 -16.30 8.94
CA ASP A 241 4.26 -17.74 8.85
C ASP A 241 5.55 -18.56 8.97
N ASN A 242 6.54 -18.29 8.10
CA ASN A 242 7.77 -19.06 8.05
C ASN A 242 8.66 -18.84 9.28
N LEU A 243 8.72 -17.62 9.82
CA LEU A 243 9.47 -17.35 11.05
C LEU A 243 8.87 -18.10 12.25
N GLY A 244 7.56 -18.01 12.43
CA GLY A 244 6.87 -18.69 13.51
C GLY A 244 6.96 -20.22 13.38
N MET A 245 6.80 -20.75 12.16
CA MET A 245 7.02 -22.18 11.90
C MET A 245 8.45 -22.61 12.20
N ALA A 246 9.45 -21.82 11.79
CA ALA A 246 10.85 -22.15 12.05
C ALA A 246 11.15 -22.21 13.55
N TYR A 247 10.61 -21.29 14.35
CA TYR A 247 10.67 -21.37 15.82
C TYR A 247 9.97 -22.63 16.35
N GLY A 248 8.74 -22.91 15.90
CA GLY A 248 7.97 -24.06 16.35
C GLY A 248 8.66 -25.39 16.06
N ILE A 249 9.13 -25.59 14.82
CA ILE A 249 9.84 -26.81 14.39
C ILE A 249 11.16 -26.99 15.13
N THR A 250 11.84 -25.91 15.50
CA THR A 250 13.08 -25.97 16.29
C THR A 250 12.84 -26.10 17.80
N GLY A 251 11.59 -26.19 18.24
CA GLY A 251 11.18 -26.42 19.63
C GLY A 251 10.95 -25.15 20.45
N ASP A 252 11.19 -23.96 19.89
CA ASP A 252 10.90 -22.67 20.54
C ASP A 252 9.43 -22.26 20.35
N THR A 253 8.54 -23.07 20.92
CA THR A 253 7.08 -22.86 20.85
C THR A 253 6.63 -21.55 21.47
N LYS A 254 7.37 -21.03 22.44
CA LYS A 254 7.10 -19.72 23.05
C LYS A 254 7.29 -18.60 22.04
N THR A 255 8.46 -18.52 21.38
CA THR A 255 8.73 -17.48 20.40
C THR A 255 7.87 -17.64 19.13
N ALA A 256 7.53 -18.88 18.76
CA ALA A 256 6.56 -19.15 17.69
C ALA A 256 5.19 -18.50 18.01
N LYS A 257 4.67 -18.73 19.22
CA LYS A 257 3.43 -18.12 19.68
C LYS A 257 3.49 -16.60 19.67
N GLU A 258 4.54 -15.99 20.23
CA GLU A 258 4.72 -14.53 20.22
C GLU A 258 4.77 -13.96 18.79
N THR A 259 5.37 -14.70 17.85
CA THR A 259 5.43 -14.31 16.43
C THR A 259 4.04 -14.30 15.79
N PHE A 260 3.22 -15.33 16.03
CA PHE A 260 1.86 -15.39 15.50
C PHE A 260 0.89 -14.44 16.21
N GLU A 261 1.07 -14.20 17.51
CA GLU A 261 0.33 -13.15 18.24
C GLU A 261 0.61 -11.77 17.64
N TYR A 262 1.87 -11.48 17.30
CA TYR A 262 2.21 -10.27 16.55
C TYR A 262 1.52 -10.26 15.18
N GLY A 263 1.55 -11.37 14.44
CA GLY A 263 0.83 -11.55 13.18
C GLY A 263 -0.65 -11.19 13.29
N LEU A 264 -1.35 -11.82 14.24
CA LEU A 264 -2.77 -11.61 14.53
C LEU A 264 -3.09 -10.19 14.99
N SER A 265 -2.17 -9.52 15.70
CA SER A 265 -2.35 -8.12 16.10
C SER A 265 -2.38 -7.15 14.90
N LYS A 266 -1.79 -7.54 13.76
CA LYS A 266 -1.72 -6.72 12.54
C LYS A 266 -2.69 -7.17 11.46
N ASP A 267 -2.99 -8.46 11.39
CA ASP A 267 -3.89 -9.04 10.39
C ASP A 267 -4.74 -10.15 11.00
N PRO A 268 -5.74 -9.80 11.84
CA PRO A 268 -6.55 -10.77 12.59
C PRO A 268 -7.43 -11.65 11.70
N ASP A 269 -7.59 -11.29 10.43
CA ASP A 269 -8.44 -11.99 9.48
C ASP A 269 -7.70 -12.98 8.58
N TYR A 270 -6.38 -13.09 8.70
CA TYR A 270 -5.60 -14.06 7.93
C TYR A 270 -5.65 -15.46 8.56
N PRO A 271 -6.17 -16.48 7.83
CA PRO A 271 -6.47 -17.78 8.44
C PRO A 271 -5.24 -18.61 8.84
N MET A 272 -4.10 -18.43 8.17
CA MET A 272 -2.90 -19.23 8.49
C MET A 272 -2.28 -18.87 9.85
N PHE A 273 -2.36 -17.61 10.31
CA PHE A 273 -1.90 -17.28 11.65
C PHE A 273 -2.72 -18.00 12.74
N HIS A 274 -4.03 -18.13 12.54
CA HIS A 274 -4.88 -18.93 13.42
C HIS A 274 -4.52 -20.42 13.33
N TYR A 275 -4.32 -20.94 12.12
CA TYR A 275 -3.94 -22.34 11.92
C TYR A 275 -2.62 -22.69 12.63
N LEU A 276 -1.59 -21.85 12.45
CA LEU A 276 -0.27 -22.06 13.05
C LEU A 276 -0.27 -21.85 14.57
N MET A 277 -1.13 -20.96 15.09
CA MET A 277 -1.42 -20.91 16.53
C MET A 277 -2.03 -22.22 17.04
N ALA A 278 -2.95 -22.82 16.28
CA ALA A 278 -3.51 -24.12 16.65
C ALA A 278 -2.45 -25.23 16.68
N CYS A 279 -1.54 -25.28 15.70
CA CYS A 279 -0.39 -26.18 15.71
C CYS A 279 0.49 -25.94 16.95
N THR A 280 0.78 -24.69 17.28
CA THR A 280 1.61 -24.32 18.44
C THR A 280 0.98 -24.77 19.77
N TYR A 281 -0.34 -24.63 19.92
CA TYR A 281 -1.06 -25.16 21.08
C TYR A 281 -1.09 -26.69 21.10
N ALA A 282 -1.20 -27.34 19.93
CA ALA A 282 -1.17 -28.79 19.85
C ALA A 282 0.18 -29.37 20.29
N GLU A 283 1.29 -28.73 19.93
CA GLU A 283 2.62 -29.14 20.37
C GLU A 283 2.78 -29.09 21.90
N THR A 284 2.18 -28.08 22.53
CA THR A 284 2.14 -27.91 23.99
C THR A 284 1.04 -28.72 24.68
N ASN A 285 0.36 -29.62 23.94
CA ASN A 285 -0.72 -30.49 24.42
C ASN A 285 -1.98 -29.76 24.92
N ASP A 286 -2.21 -28.53 24.45
CA ASP A 286 -3.41 -27.75 24.77
C ASP A 286 -4.48 -27.95 23.68
N LEU A 287 -5.28 -29.01 23.86
CA LEU A 287 -6.33 -29.38 22.93
C LEU A 287 -7.41 -28.30 22.78
N ASP A 288 -7.75 -27.63 23.87
CA ASP A 288 -8.88 -26.69 23.89
C ASP A 288 -8.56 -25.45 23.07
N ASN A 289 -7.37 -24.89 23.24
CA ASN A 289 -6.92 -23.78 22.41
C ASN A 289 -6.62 -24.23 20.98
N ALA A 290 -6.06 -25.43 20.76
CA ALA A 290 -5.88 -25.96 19.40
C ALA A 290 -7.20 -25.99 18.61
N ILE A 291 -8.28 -26.50 19.22
CA ILE A 291 -9.62 -26.53 18.60
C ILE A 291 -10.16 -25.11 18.37
N LEU A 292 -10.04 -24.23 19.36
CA LEU A 292 -10.49 -22.84 19.24
C LEU A 292 -9.88 -22.16 18.01
N TYR A 293 -8.57 -22.26 17.86
CA TYR A 293 -7.85 -21.60 16.76
C TYR A 293 -8.08 -22.30 15.41
N LEU A 294 -8.27 -23.62 15.36
CA LEU A 294 -8.71 -24.30 14.13
C LEU A 294 -10.05 -23.75 13.64
N LYS A 295 -11.03 -23.58 14.52
CA LYS A 295 -12.32 -22.98 14.15
C LYS A 295 -12.15 -21.55 13.63
N GLN A 296 -11.31 -20.76 14.29
CA GLN A 296 -11.03 -19.38 13.86
C GLN A 296 -10.35 -19.32 12.49
N ALA A 297 -9.44 -20.24 12.19
CA ALA A 297 -8.77 -20.36 10.90
C ALA A 297 -9.77 -20.67 9.78
N PHE A 298 -10.59 -21.71 9.94
CA PHE A 298 -11.53 -22.14 8.91
C PHE A 298 -12.71 -21.18 8.70
N ALA A 299 -13.13 -20.46 9.74
CA ALA A 299 -14.10 -19.37 9.62
C ALA A 299 -13.58 -18.22 8.70
N ARG A 300 -12.26 -18.10 8.54
CA ARG A 300 -11.58 -17.05 7.76
C ARG A 300 -10.96 -17.56 6.46
N LYS A 301 -11.26 -18.80 6.04
CA LYS A 301 -10.63 -19.47 4.90
C LYS A 301 -10.65 -18.67 3.58
N GLN A 302 -11.61 -17.76 3.40
CA GLN A 302 -11.72 -16.91 2.21
C GLN A 302 -10.60 -15.85 2.12
N ASN A 303 -9.91 -15.56 3.22
CA ASN A 303 -8.86 -14.53 3.31
C ASN A 303 -7.44 -15.07 3.12
N ILE A 304 -7.31 -16.36 2.75
CA ILE A 304 -6.02 -16.98 2.44
C ILE A 304 -5.37 -16.29 1.22
N ILE A 305 -4.05 -16.39 1.10
CA ILE A 305 -3.34 -15.87 -0.07
C ILE A 305 -3.88 -16.57 -1.33
N PRO A 306 -4.25 -15.84 -2.40
CA PRO A 306 -4.74 -16.45 -3.63
C PRO A 306 -3.74 -17.47 -4.20
N GLY A 307 -4.21 -18.70 -4.41
CA GLY A 307 -3.40 -19.82 -4.91
C GLY A 307 -2.95 -20.80 -3.82
N GLU A 308 -2.99 -20.40 -2.55
CA GLU A 308 -2.75 -21.29 -1.42
C GLU A 308 -4.01 -22.06 -1.02
N ARG A 309 -3.82 -23.11 -0.21
CA ARG A 309 -4.91 -23.93 0.34
C ARG A 309 -4.75 -24.04 1.85
N MET A 310 -5.88 -24.03 2.57
CA MET A 310 -5.87 -24.38 3.99
C MET A 310 -5.32 -25.79 4.17
N PRO A 311 -4.40 -26.04 5.13
CA PRO A 311 -3.95 -27.39 5.41
C PRO A 311 -5.06 -28.23 6.03
N ASP A 312 -4.95 -29.55 5.93
CA ASP A 312 -5.91 -30.50 6.51
C ASP A 312 -5.42 -30.95 7.90
N PRO A 313 -6.09 -30.52 9.00
CA PRO A 313 -5.66 -30.87 10.35
C PRO A 313 -5.78 -32.37 10.66
N SER A 314 -6.52 -33.14 9.85
CA SER A 314 -6.65 -34.59 10.04
C SER A 314 -5.40 -35.36 9.63
N THR A 315 -4.59 -34.78 8.73
CA THR A 315 -3.35 -35.37 8.21
C THR A 315 -2.08 -34.66 8.70
N ASP A 316 -2.21 -33.52 9.36
CA ASP A 316 -1.08 -32.73 9.88
C ASP A 316 -0.51 -33.36 11.17
N ASP A 317 0.82 -33.50 11.20
CA ASP A 317 1.56 -34.15 12.29
C ASP A 317 1.37 -33.44 13.64
N SER A 318 1.16 -32.12 13.64
CA SER A 318 0.97 -31.32 14.87
C SER A 318 -0.20 -31.85 15.71
N PHE A 319 -1.25 -32.35 15.04
CA PHE A 319 -2.47 -32.83 15.69
C PHE A 319 -2.53 -34.36 15.85
N LYS A 320 -1.47 -35.08 15.47
CA LYS A 320 -1.44 -36.56 15.49
C LYS A 320 -1.84 -37.15 16.83
N ARG A 321 -1.44 -36.50 17.93
CA ARG A 321 -1.77 -36.91 19.31
C ARG A 321 -3.28 -36.83 19.63
N PHE A 322 -4.03 -35.99 18.93
CA PHE A 322 -5.45 -35.77 19.16
C PHE A 322 -6.37 -36.52 18.18
N GLN A 323 -5.83 -37.26 17.20
CA GLN A 323 -6.64 -37.90 16.15
C GLN A 323 -7.68 -38.91 16.67
N LYS A 324 -7.48 -39.47 17.88
CA LYS A 324 -8.42 -40.39 18.53
C LYS A 324 -9.36 -39.70 19.52
N ASP A 325 -9.10 -38.44 19.84
CA ASP A 325 -9.89 -37.66 20.78
C ASP A 325 -11.25 -37.29 20.17
N GLU A 326 -12.33 -37.53 20.91
CA GLU A 326 -13.69 -37.30 20.44
C GLU A 326 -14.00 -35.81 20.22
N LYS A 327 -13.48 -34.94 21.09
CA LYS A 327 -13.64 -33.49 21.00
C LYS A 327 -12.93 -32.96 19.76
N PHE A 328 -11.71 -33.43 19.49
CA PHE A 328 -10.99 -33.08 18.27
C PHE A 328 -11.72 -33.55 17.01
N ARG A 329 -12.18 -34.81 16.97
CA ARG A 329 -12.95 -35.34 15.84
C ARG A 329 -14.25 -34.60 15.59
N ALA A 330 -14.94 -34.17 16.65
CA ALA A 330 -16.13 -33.34 16.53
C ALA A 330 -15.81 -31.98 15.91
N ALA A 331 -14.71 -31.33 16.34
CA ALA A 331 -14.26 -30.07 15.75
C ALA A 331 -13.90 -30.22 14.26
N LEU A 332 -13.23 -31.30 13.86
CA LEU A 332 -12.92 -31.56 12.44
C LEU A 332 -14.19 -31.67 11.57
N LYS A 333 -15.26 -32.29 12.10
CA LYS A 333 -16.54 -32.37 11.39
C LYS A 333 -17.22 -31.01 11.26
N GLU A 334 -17.00 -30.10 12.20
CA GLU A 334 -17.58 -28.75 12.19
C GLU A 334 -16.90 -27.86 11.17
N ILE A 335 -15.55 -27.86 11.11
CA ILE A 335 -14.78 -27.01 10.20
C ILE A 335 -14.83 -27.46 8.73
N ASN A 336 -15.18 -28.73 8.48
CA ASN A 336 -15.32 -29.32 7.14
C ASN A 336 -16.73 -29.18 6.55
N ARG A 337 -17.67 -28.57 7.28
CA ARG A 337 -18.98 -28.16 6.76
C ARG A 337 -18.86 -26.80 6.06
#